data_AF-A0A3D8IA15-F1
#
_entry.id   AF-A0A3D8IA15-F1
#
_cell.length_a   1.000
_cell.length_b   1.000
_cell.length_c   1.000
_cell.angle_alpha   90.00
_cell.angle_beta   90.00
_cell.angle_gamma   90.00
#
_symmetry.space_group_name_H-M   'P 1'
#
loop_
_entity.id
_entity.type
_entity.pdbx_description
1 polymer ?
#
loop_
_entity_poly.entity_id
_entity_poly.type
_entity_poly.pdbx_seq_one_letter_code
_entity_poly.pdbx_strand_id
1 'polypeptide(L)' 'MTLIIENVKEEFLPAFKGLAKGIKAKIRTQKSRAEAIAQMEKESEEMDKLYKQGKLKTYSNAKKMHKDILNEI' A
#
# COMPACT_ATOMS: atom_id res chain seq x y z
N MET A 1 14.14 3.84 -19.10
CA MET A 1 14.94 4.16 -17.90
C MET A 1 14.27 5.33 -17.20
N THR A 2 13.90 5.21 -15.92
CA THR A 2 13.14 6.25 -15.20
C THR A 2 13.95 6.68 -13.99
N LEU A 3 14.20 7.98 -13.87
CA LEU A 3 14.96 8.55 -12.76
C LEU A 3 14.03 8.67 -11.54
N ILE A 4 14.51 8.30 -10.36
CA ILE A 4 13.73 8.33 -9.12
C ILE A 4 14.49 9.17 -8.09
N ILE A 5 13.81 10.15 -7.51
CA ILE A 5 14.32 10.96 -6.41
C ILE A 5 13.77 10.34 -5.12
N GLU A 6 14.63 9.64 -4.39
CA GLU A 6 14.31 8.91 -3.16
C GLU A 6 14.42 9.83 -1.92
N ASN A 7 13.72 9.46 -0.84
CA ASN A 7 13.79 10.11 0.48
C ASN A 7 13.50 11.62 0.47
N VAL A 8 12.59 12.07 -0.39
CA VAL A 8 12.14 13.47 -0.36
C VAL A 8 11.29 13.69 0.87
N LYS A 9 11.70 14.61 1.76
CA LYS A 9 10.84 15.03 2.88
C LYS A 9 9.59 15.72 2.35
N GLU A 10 8.48 15.58 3.05
CA GLU A 10 7.19 16.12 2.60
C GLU A 10 7.22 17.64 2.39
N GLU A 11 7.95 18.37 3.23
CA GLU A 11 8.15 19.82 3.10
C GLU A 11 8.78 20.24 1.76
N PHE A 12 9.57 19.37 1.13
CA PHE A 12 10.22 19.64 -0.15
C PHE A 12 9.47 19.08 -1.36
N LEU A 13 8.39 18.31 -1.17
CA LEU A 13 7.56 17.79 -2.27
C LEU A 13 7.12 18.87 -3.29
N PRO A 14 6.69 20.07 -2.87
CA PRO A 14 6.28 21.11 -3.81
C PRO A 14 7.44 21.54 -4.73
N ALA A 15 8.63 21.71 -4.17
CA ALA A 15 9.83 22.10 -4.91
C ALA A 15 10.27 20.99 -5.89
N PHE A 16 10.29 19.74 -5.44
CA PHE A 16 10.71 18.61 -6.29
C PHE A 16 9.68 18.23 -7.35
N LYS A 17 8.38 18.49 -7.16
CA LYS A 17 7.33 18.22 -8.15
C LYS A 17 7.59 18.93 -9.49
N GLY A 18 8.01 20.20 -9.44
CA GLY A 18 8.33 20.97 -10.63
C GLY A 18 9.50 20.37 -11.40
N LEU A 19 10.58 20.03 -10.69
CA LEU A 19 11.77 19.42 -11.25
C LEU A 19 11.47 18.03 -11.84
N ALA A 20 10.77 17.17 -11.10
CA ALA A 20 10.43 15.82 -11.54
C ALA A 20 9.55 15.81 -12.81
N LYS A 21 8.64 16.78 -12.96
CA LYS A 21 7.84 16.93 -14.18
C LYS A 21 8.71 17.27 -15.40
N GLY A 22 9.69 18.16 -15.22
CA GLY A 22 10.60 18.57 -16.30
C GLY A 22 11.50 17.42 -16.79
N ILE A 23 12.00 16.60 -15.87
CA ILE A 23 12.93 15.49 -16.19
C ILE A 23 12.23 14.13 -16.32
N LYS A 24 10.89 14.07 -16.27
CA LYS A 24 10.09 12.83 -16.24
C LYS A 24 10.57 11.83 -15.17
N ALA A 25 10.92 12.33 -13.98
CA ALA A 25 11.32 11.52 -12.84
C ALA A 25 10.13 11.19 -11.93
N LYS A 26 10.28 10.13 -11.13
CA LYS A 26 9.38 9.79 -10.03
C LYS A 26 9.96 10.33 -8.72
N ILE A 27 9.08 10.69 -7.79
CA ILE A 27 9.46 11.10 -6.44
C ILE A 27 8.95 10.05 -5.46
N ARG A 28 9.79 9.67 -4.51
CA ARG A 28 9.41 8.83 -3.37
C ARG A 28 9.69 9.58 -2.08
N THR A 29 8.66 9.72 -1.27
CA THR A 29 8.81 10.17 0.11
C THR A 29 9.05 8.96 1.01
N GLN A 30 9.82 9.18 2.06
CA GLN A 30 9.96 8.19 3.11
C GLN A 30 8.76 8.34 4.03
N LYS A 31 7.79 7.41 3.95
CA LYS A 31 6.71 7.35 4.93
C LYS A 31 7.31 7.11 6.31
N SER A 32 6.87 7.87 7.30
CA SER A 32 7.29 7.63 8.67
C SER A 32 6.74 6.26 9.13
N ARG A 33 7.45 5.62 10.08
CA ARG A 33 6.95 4.36 10.68
C ARG A 33 5.57 4.55 11.32
N ALA A 34 5.30 5.74 11.86
CA ALA A 34 4.02 6.12 12.43
C ALA A 34 2.90 6.16 11.38
N GLU A 35 3.15 6.74 10.20
CA GLU A 35 2.17 6.74 9.09
C GLU A 35 1.89 5.33 8.57
N ALA A 36 2.92 4.49 8.48
CA ALA A 36 2.74 3.09 8.07
C ALA A 36 1.86 2.33 9.05
N ILE A 37 2.08 2.51 10.36
CA ILE A 37 1.24 1.90 11.41
C ILE A 37 -0.19 2.44 11.35
N ALA A 38 -0.38 3.75 11.26
CA ALA A 38 -1.71 4.36 11.18
C ALA A 38 -2.50 3.90 9.94
N GLN A 39 -1.79 3.65 8.82
CA GLN A 39 -2.40 3.11 7.63
C GLN A 39 -2.79 1.63 7.80
N MET A 40 -1.93 0.82 8.43
CA MET A 40 -2.25 -0.57 8.75
C MET A 40 -3.44 -0.69 9.73
N GLU A 41 -3.55 0.20 10.72
CA GLU A 41 -4.68 0.23 11.65
C GLU A 41 -5.99 0.51 10.93
N LYS A 42 -6.02 1.50 10.04
CA LYS A 42 -7.21 1.79 9.21
C LYS A 42 -7.60 0.62 8.31
N GLU A 43 -6.62 0.01 7.65
CA GLU A 43 -6.83 -1.16 6.80
C GLU A 43 -7.38 -2.33 7.63
N SER A 44 -6.89 -2.55 8.84
CA SER A 44 -7.39 -3.57 9.77
C SER A 44 -8.84 -3.30 10.20
N GLU A 45 -9.19 -2.06 10.55
CA GLU A 45 -10.56 -1.70 10.93
C GLU A 45 -11.56 -1.89 9.77
N GLU A 46 -11.15 -1.54 8.55
CA GLU A 46 -11.96 -1.77 7.36
C GLU A 46 -12.15 -3.27 7.11
N MET A 47 -11.08 -4.05 7.27
CA MET A 47 -11.15 -5.51 7.13
C MET A 47 -12.09 -6.13 8.16
N ASP A 48 -12.04 -5.68 9.42
CA ASP A 48 -12.94 -6.15 10.49
C ASP A 48 -14.40 -5.80 10.19
N LYS A 49 -14.66 -4.60 9.63
CA LYS A 49 -16.01 -4.21 9.20
C LYS A 49 -16.51 -5.11 8.07
N LEU A 50 -15.67 -5.39 7.07
CA LEU A 50 -16.02 -6.25 5.94
C LEU A 50 -16.21 -7.72 6.37
N TYR A 51 -15.43 -8.18 7.35
CA TYR A 51 -15.58 -9.49 7.97
C TYR A 51 -16.93 -9.60 8.69
N LYS A 52 -17.27 -8.62 9.54
CA LYS A 52 -18.55 -8.56 10.26
C LYS A 52 -19.76 -8.46 9.31
N GLN A 53 -19.60 -7.80 8.17
CA GLN A 53 -20.63 -7.72 7.12
C GLN A 53 -20.76 -9.01 6.29
N GLY A 54 -19.91 -10.02 6.50
CA GLY A 54 -19.93 -11.25 5.72
C GLY A 54 -19.53 -11.07 4.25
N LYS A 55 -18.92 -9.93 3.90
CA LYS A 55 -18.48 -9.61 2.53
C LYS A 55 -17.12 -10.22 2.19
N LEU A 56 -16.41 -10.73 3.18
CA LEU A 56 -15.12 -11.38 2.99
C LEU A 56 -15.31 -12.88 2.78
N LYS A 57 -14.63 -13.41 1.76
CA LYS A 57 -14.50 -14.85 1.54
C LYS A 57 -13.60 -15.42 2.62
N THR A 58 -14.20 -16.12 3.57
CA THR A 58 -13.48 -16.78 4.66
C THR A 58 -13.30 -18.26 4.32
N TYR A 59 -12.23 -18.85 4.82
CA TYR A 59 -11.94 -20.27 4.62
C TYR A 59 -11.89 -20.97 5.97
N SER A 60 -12.44 -22.16 6.04
CA SER A 60 -12.41 -22.98 7.26
C SER A 60 -11.05 -23.59 7.54
N ASN A 61 -10.17 -23.67 6.54
CA ASN A 61 -8.80 -24.13 6.72
C ASN A 61 -7.86 -23.60 5.64
N ALA A 62 -6.57 -23.57 5.95
CA ALA A 62 -5.52 -23.10 5.06
C ALA A 62 -5.45 -23.87 3.73
N LYS A 63 -5.78 -25.18 3.72
CA LYS A 63 -5.78 -25.99 2.49
C LYS A 63 -6.81 -25.50 1.46
N LYS A 64 -8.02 -25.15 1.92
CA LYS A 64 -9.08 -24.59 1.06
C LYS A 64 -8.72 -23.19 0.56
N MET A 65 -8.12 -22.36 1.41
CA MET A 65 -7.62 -21.05 1.02
C MET A 65 -6.55 -21.18 -0.09
N HIS A 66 -5.55 -22.03 0.11
CA HIS A 66 -4.46 -22.23 -0.84
C HIS A 66 -4.98 -22.71 -2.20
N LYS A 67 -5.87 -23.70 -2.21
CA LYS A 67 -6.44 -24.24 -3.46
C LYS A 67 -7.16 -23.17 -4.29
N ASP A 68 -7.89 -22.26 -3.63
CA ASP A 68 -8.66 -21.22 -4.30
C ASP A 68 -7.80 -20.04 -4.79
N ILE A 69 -6.74 -19.69 -4.06
CA ILE A 69 -5.87 -18.54 -4.39
C ILE A 69 -4.76 -18.93 -5.36
N LEU A 70 -4.16 -20.11 -5.19
CA LEU A 70 -2.97 -20.53 -5.94
C LEU A 70 -3.32 -21.29 -7.22
N ASN A 71 -4.62 -21.53 -7.50
CA ASN A 71 -5.08 -22.28 -8.67
C ASN A 71 -4.35 -23.65 -8.83
N GLU A 72 -3.95 -24.27 -7.73
CA GLU A 72 -3.41 -25.62 -7.75
C GLU A 72 -4.57 -26.61 -8.01
N ILE A 73 -4.69 -27.01 -9.28
CA ILE A 73 -5.48 -28.16 -9.73
C ILE A 73 -4.75 -29.45 -9.38
#